data_AF-A0A7G9YL14-F1
#
_entry.id   AF-A0A7G9YL14-F1
#
_cell.length_a   1.000
_cell.length_b   1.000
_cell.length_c   1.000
_cell.angle_alpha   90.00
_cell.angle_beta   90.00
_cell.angle_gamma   90.00
#
_symmetry.space_group_name_H-M   'P 1'
#
loop_
_entity.id
_entity.type
_entity.pdbx_description
1 polymer ?
#
loop_
_entity_poly.entity_id
_entity_poly.type
_entity_poly.pdbx_seq_one_letter_code
_entity_poly.pdbx_strand_id
1 'polypeptide(L)'
;MTLHYGAREEGKWQFDEKNLETLQNMGATVFTQTHALSGVERSFSGKLGGTSRTETIAAVLKSLFGIGFKVAVEITIMAADAGMVPVGDSAEIIAIGGTHSGADVACVIRPGHANSFFDMQIREIIAMPRLK
;
A
#
# COMPACT_ATOMS: atom_id res chain seq x y z
N MET A 1 -0.77 4.17 -7.63
CA MET A 1 -1.85 4.11 -6.61
C MET A 1 -1.78 5.35 -5.73
N THR A 2 -2.90 5.85 -5.22
CA THR A 2 -2.96 7.10 -4.44
C THR A 2 -3.80 6.92 -3.15
N LEU A 3 -3.86 7.96 -2.31
CA LEU A 3 -4.69 7.94 -1.09
C LEU A 3 -6.18 7.82 -1.42
N HIS A 4 -6.92 7.13 -0.55
CA HIS A 4 -8.39 7.04 -0.63
C HIS A 4 -9.07 8.41 -0.52
N TYR A 5 -10.25 8.55 -1.13
CA TYR A 5 -11.13 9.70 -0.90
C TYR A 5 -11.44 9.83 0.59
N GLY A 6 -11.38 11.04 1.14
CA GLY A 6 -11.62 11.23 2.58
C GLY A 6 -10.40 11.01 3.47
N ALA A 7 -9.22 10.67 2.93
CA ALA A 7 -8.02 10.42 3.75
C ALA A 7 -7.54 11.64 4.54
N ARG A 8 -7.82 12.86 4.04
CA ARG A 8 -7.49 14.13 4.71
C ARG A 8 -8.72 15.02 4.91
N GLU A 9 -9.59 15.07 3.91
CA GLU A 9 -10.83 15.85 3.95
C GLU A 9 -11.95 15.01 3.34
N GLU A 10 -13.10 14.95 4.02
CA GLU A 10 -14.26 14.14 3.63
C GLU A 10 -14.73 14.49 2.21
N GLY A 11 -15.02 13.46 1.41
CA GLY A 11 -15.48 13.63 0.03
C GLY A 11 -14.43 14.14 -0.97
N LYS A 12 -13.20 14.44 -0.54
CA LYS A 12 -12.14 14.93 -1.44
C LYS A 12 -11.06 13.91 -1.73
N TRP A 13 -10.66 13.87 -3.00
CA TRP A 13 -9.43 13.22 -3.43
C TRP A 13 -8.29 14.22 -3.41
N GLN A 14 -7.17 13.83 -2.81
CA GLN A 14 -6.00 14.70 -2.65
C GLN A 14 -5.05 14.63 -3.84
N PHE A 15 -5.38 13.83 -4.86
CA PHE A 15 -4.55 13.69 -6.03
C PHE A 15 -4.87 14.79 -7.02
N ASP A 16 -3.83 15.50 -7.48
CA ASP A 16 -3.96 16.61 -8.41
C ASP A 16 -4.39 16.10 -9.80
N GLU A 17 -5.41 16.74 -10.38
CA GLU A 17 -5.98 16.34 -11.68
C GLU A 17 -4.99 16.50 -12.83
N LYS A 18 -4.12 17.51 -12.80
CA LYS A 18 -3.10 17.69 -13.85
C LYS A 18 -2.05 16.59 -13.80
N ASN A 19 -1.66 16.17 -12.59
CA ASN A 19 -0.79 15.01 -12.40
C ASN A 19 -1.47 13.71 -12.86
N LEU A 20 -2.78 13.57 -12.66
CA LEU A 20 -3.55 12.42 -13.15
C LEU A 20 -3.51 12.33 -14.68
N GLU A 21 -3.84 13.43 -15.36
CA GLU A 21 -3.79 13.50 -16.83
C GLU A 21 -2.38 13.21 -17.34
N THR A 22 -1.35 13.78 -16.70
CA THR A 22 0.04 13.54 -17.06
C THR A 22 0.39 12.06 -16.97
N LEU A 23 0.05 11.39 -15.86
CA LEU A 23 0.32 9.96 -15.68
C LEU A 23 -0.44 9.08 -16.67
N GLN A 24 -1.73 9.38 -16.90
CA GLN A 24 -2.55 8.63 -17.85
C GLN A 24 -2.04 8.77 -19.28
N ASN A 25 -1.60 9.97 -19.68
CA ASN A 25 -0.98 10.22 -20.99
C ASN A 25 0.37 9.50 -21.14
N MET A 26 1.06 9.21 -20.04
CA MET A 26 2.25 8.36 -20.02
C MET A 26 1.93 6.85 -20.01
N GLY A 27 0.65 6.47 -20.08
CA GLY A 27 0.20 5.09 -20.07
C GLY A 27 0.12 4.45 -18.67
N ALA A 28 0.26 5.24 -17.60
CA ALA A 28 0.16 4.73 -16.25
C ALA A 28 -1.30 4.59 -15.81
N THR A 29 -1.63 3.43 -15.23
CA THR A 29 -2.91 3.24 -14.55
C THR A 29 -2.87 3.89 -13.17
N VAL A 30 -3.80 4.81 -12.91
CA VAL A 30 -3.95 5.47 -11.62
C VAL A 30 -5.27 5.07 -11.00
N PHE A 31 -5.22 4.54 -9.78
CA PHE A 31 -6.39 4.14 -9.01
C PHE A 31 -6.18 4.43 -7.53
N THR A 32 -7.30 4.42 -6.80
CA THR A 32 -7.39 4.68 -5.37
C THR A 32 -8.37 3.71 -4.73
N GLN A 33 -8.12 3.33 -3.48
CA GLN A 33 -9.01 2.49 -2.68
C GLN A 33 -8.64 2.64 -1.20
N THR A 34 -9.45 2.05 -0.32
CA THR A 34 -9.17 1.98 1.11
C THR A 34 -7.82 1.30 1.40
N HIS A 35 -7.06 1.83 2.34
CA HIS A 35 -5.79 1.24 2.79
C HIS A 35 -6.00 -0.15 3.40
N ALA A 36 -5.45 -1.18 2.77
CA ALA A 36 -5.69 -2.59 3.13
C ALA A 36 -5.16 -2.95 4.53
N LEU A 37 -4.07 -2.34 5.00
CA LEU A 37 -3.51 -2.60 6.33
C LEU A 37 -4.03 -1.62 7.40
N SER A 38 -5.24 -1.10 7.22
CA SER A 38 -5.99 -0.42 8.27
C SER A 38 -7.51 -0.57 8.09
N GLY A 39 -8.06 -0.24 6.93
CA GLY A 39 -9.48 -0.36 6.65
C GLY A 39 -10.39 0.34 7.67
N VAL A 40 -11.57 -0.24 7.88
CA VAL A 40 -12.57 0.25 8.85
C VAL A 40 -12.06 0.23 10.29
N GLU A 41 -11.13 -0.68 10.63
CA GLU A 41 -10.57 -0.81 11.97
C GLU A 41 -9.90 0.49 12.45
N ARG A 42 -9.40 1.30 11.51
CA ARG A 42 -8.86 2.63 11.82
C ARG A 42 -9.87 3.56 12.49
N SER A 43 -11.15 3.43 12.15
CA SER A 43 -12.22 4.22 12.78
C SER A 43 -12.49 3.75 14.22
N PHE A 44 -12.37 2.45 14.48
CA PHE A 44 -12.50 1.90 15.83
C PHE A 44 -11.31 2.32 16.70
N SER A 45 -10.08 2.13 16.23
CA SER A 45 -8.89 2.53 17.00
C SER A 45 -8.87 4.04 17.28
N GLY A 46 -9.30 4.87 16.32
CA GLY A 46 -9.38 6.31 16.48
C GLY A 46 -10.48 6.80 17.44
N LYS A 47 -11.63 6.12 17.51
CA LYS A 47 -12.78 6.54 18.32
C LYS A 47 -12.88 5.85 19.67
N LEU A 48 -12.58 4.56 19.73
CA LEU A 48 -12.77 3.69 20.88
C LEU A 48 -11.43 3.32 21.56
N GLY A 49 -10.30 3.59 20.92
CA GLY A 49 -8.99 3.12 21.35
C GLY A 49 -8.75 1.65 21.02
N GLY A 50 -7.57 1.15 21.40
CA GLY A 50 -7.12 -0.19 21.04
C GLY A 50 -6.50 -0.27 19.64
N THR A 51 -6.07 -1.47 19.24
CA THR A 51 -5.45 -1.73 17.93
C THR A 51 -5.93 -3.07 17.41
N SER A 52 -6.32 -3.09 16.13
CA SER A 52 -6.75 -4.31 15.46
C SER A 52 -5.56 -5.21 15.10
N ARG A 53 -5.83 -6.47 14.74
CA ARG A 53 -4.81 -7.38 14.19
C ARG A 53 -4.20 -6.82 12.91
N THR A 54 -5.02 -6.22 12.05
CA THR A 54 -4.59 -5.60 10.79
C THR A 54 -3.64 -4.42 11.03
N GLU A 55 -3.99 -3.52 11.95
CA GLU A 55 -3.12 -2.40 12.33
C GLU A 55 -1.85 -2.88 13.07
N THR A 56 -1.92 -4.01 13.79
CA THR A 56 -0.75 -4.63 14.42
C THR A 56 0.25 -5.11 13.37
N ILE A 57 -0.21 -5.76 12.29
CA ILE A 57 0.65 -6.15 11.16
C ILE A 57 1.33 -4.90 10.56
N ALA A 58 0.56 -3.83 10.33
CA ALA A 58 1.11 -2.56 9.84
C ALA A 58 2.17 -1.99 10.80
N ALA A 59 1.93 -2.01 12.10
CA ALA A 59 2.86 -1.51 13.11
C ALA A 59 4.15 -2.35 13.17
N VAL A 60 4.04 -3.67 13.05
CA VAL A 60 5.20 -4.59 12.99
C VAL A 60 6.05 -4.29 11.76
N LEU A 61 5.44 -4.19 10.57
CA LEU A 61 6.17 -3.86 9.33
C LEU A 61 6.87 -2.50 9.42
N LYS A 62 6.18 -1.46 9.93
CA LYS A 62 6.77 -0.13 10.14
C LYS A 62 7.95 -0.16 11.09
N SER A 63 7.83 -0.86 12.21
CA SER A 63 8.87 -0.91 13.25
C SER A 63 10.10 -1.70 12.78
N LEU A 64 9.87 -2.83 12.10
CA LEU A 64 10.93 -3.75 11.67
C LEU A 64 11.55 -3.39 10.32
N PHE A 65 10.88 -2.66 9.45
CA PHE A 65 11.37 -2.38 8.10
C PHE A 65 11.17 -0.93 7.61
N GLY A 66 10.49 -0.08 8.39
CA GLY A 66 10.22 1.31 8.05
C GLY A 66 8.87 1.54 7.39
N ILE A 67 8.47 2.82 7.27
CA ILE A 67 7.16 3.20 6.74
C ILE A 67 7.02 2.78 5.27
N GLY A 68 8.03 3.06 4.45
CA GLY A 68 8.04 2.69 3.03
C GLY A 68 7.84 1.19 2.79
N PHE A 69 8.40 0.32 3.65
CA PHE A 69 8.23 -1.12 3.51
C PHE A 69 6.79 -1.57 3.77
N LYS A 70 6.16 -1.08 4.84
CA LYS A 70 4.74 -1.29 5.08
C LYS A 70 3.90 -0.80 3.90
N VAL A 71 4.23 0.35 3.34
CA VAL A 71 3.52 0.91 2.17
C VAL A 71 3.66 -0.03 0.98
N ALA A 72 4.87 -0.49 0.62
CA ALA A 72 5.08 -1.42 -0.48
C ALA A 72 4.23 -2.71 -0.35
N VAL A 73 4.12 -3.25 0.87
CA VAL A 73 3.23 -4.39 1.19
C VAL A 73 1.76 -4.03 1.00
N GLU A 74 1.31 -2.93 1.59
CA GLU A 74 -0.11 -2.51 1.56
C GLU A 74 -0.60 -2.21 0.15
N ILE A 75 0.20 -1.49 -0.64
CA ILE A 75 -0.18 -1.11 -2.01
C ILE A 75 -0.22 -2.33 -2.94
N THR A 76 0.52 -3.39 -2.63
CA THR A 76 0.50 -4.64 -3.38
C THR A 76 -0.83 -5.37 -3.20
N ILE A 77 -1.31 -5.48 -1.96
CA ILE A 77 -2.61 -6.08 -1.64
C ILE A 77 -3.73 -5.27 -2.33
N MET A 78 -3.67 -3.94 -2.22
CA MET A 78 -4.61 -3.05 -2.86
C MET A 78 -4.62 -3.24 -4.38
N ALA A 79 -3.45 -3.23 -5.03
CA ALA A 79 -3.36 -3.44 -6.48
C ALA A 79 -3.93 -4.80 -6.91
N ALA A 80 -3.66 -5.86 -6.15
CA ALA A 80 -4.20 -7.19 -6.40
C ALA A 80 -5.73 -7.21 -6.30
N ASP A 81 -6.30 -6.65 -5.23
CA ASP A 81 -7.75 -6.62 -4.99
C ASP A 81 -8.50 -5.77 -6.03
N ALA A 82 -7.85 -4.76 -6.61
CA ALA A 82 -8.41 -3.97 -7.70
C ALA A 82 -8.25 -4.63 -9.09
N GLY A 83 -7.60 -5.79 -9.19
CA GLY A 83 -7.33 -6.44 -10.48
C GLY A 83 -6.31 -5.69 -11.35
N MET A 84 -5.47 -4.84 -10.75
CA MET A 84 -4.50 -3.99 -11.45
C MET A 84 -3.16 -4.70 -11.69
N VAL A 85 -2.90 -5.80 -10.98
CA VAL A 85 -1.71 -6.64 -11.12
C VAL A 85 -2.09 -8.12 -11.16
N PRO A 86 -1.31 -8.97 -11.83
CA PRO A 86 -1.58 -10.42 -11.84
C PRO A 86 -1.33 -11.03 -10.45
N VAL A 87 -2.13 -12.05 -10.12
CA VAL A 87 -2.00 -12.87 -8.91
C VAL A 87 -1.90 -14.33 -9.34
N GLY A 88 -0.95 -15.06 -8.76
CA GLY A 88 -0.69 -16.47 -9.10
C GLY A 88 0.68 -16.95 -8.61
N ASP A 89 0.98 -18.23 -8.79
CA ASP A 89 2.20 -18.86 -8.25
C ASP A 89 3.49 -18.32 -8.87
N SER A 90 3.45 -17.99 -10.16
CA SER A 90 4.57 -17.41 -10.91
C SER A 90 4.48 -15.90 -11.09
N ALA A 91 3.50 -15.24 -10.48
CA ALA A 91 3.33 -13.80 -10.61
C ALA A 91 4.28 -13.07 -9.66
N GLU A 92 5.06 -12.14 -10.19
CA GLU A 92 5.95 -11.28 -9.42
C GLU A 92 5.82 -9.85 -9.93
N ILE A 93 5.80 -8.89 -8.99
CA ILE A 93 5.79 -7.46 -9.28
C ILE A 93 6.87 -6.76 -8.49
N ILE A 94 7.25 -5.56 -8.95
CA ILE A 94 8.04 -4.63 -8.14
C ILE A 94 7.08 -3.64 -7.48
N ALA A 95 7.06 -3.64 -6.16
CA ALA A 95 6.30 -2.68 -5.36
C ALA A 95 7.25 -1.63 -4.78
N ILE A 96 6.90 -0.36 -4.95
CA ILE A 96 7.70 0.78 -4.52
C ILE A 96 6.91 1.59 -3.49
N GLY A 97 7.48 1.75 -2.30
CA GLY A 97 6.92 2.51 -1.19
C GLY A 97 7.85 3.63 -0.72
N GLY A 98 7.30 4.53 0.09
CA GLY A 98 8.03 5.70 0.59
C GLY A 98 7.62 6.09 2.00
N THR A 99 8.50 6.83 2.67
CA THR A 99 8.27 7.38 4.01
C THR A 99 7.87 8.86 3.92
N HIS A 100 6.62 9.16 4.28
CA HIS A 100 5.99 10.50 4.18
C HIS A 100 5.86 11.06 2.75
N SER A 101 6.98 11.24 2.04
CA SER A 101 7.06 11.69 0.66
C SER A 101 8.18 10.97 -0.10
N GLY A 102 8.09 10.97 -1.43
CA GLY A 102 9.05 10.26 -2.27
C GLY A 102 8.91 8.73 -2.18
N ALA A 103 9.99 8.04 -2.53
CA ALA A 103 10.10 6.59 -2.51
C ALA A 103 11.49 6.20 -1.97
N ASP A 104 11.51 5.28 -1.02
CA ASP A 104 12.73 4.84 -0.32
C ASP A 104 12.85 3.32 -0.18
N VAL A 105 11.78 2.58 -0.48
CA VAL A 105 11.75 1.11 -0.46
C VAL A 105 11.26 0.57 -1.80
N ALA A 106 11.94 -0.45 -2.31
CA ALA A 106 11.49 -1.25 -3.45
C ALA A 106 11.67 -2.73 -3.16
N CYS A 107 10.64 -3.54 -3.44
CA CYS A 107 10.64 -4.98 -3.21
C CYS A 107 10.10 -5.72 -4.42
N VAL A 108 10.64 -6.91 -4.70
CA VAL A 108 9.99 -7.90 -5.55
C VAL A 108 9.01 -8.69 -4.68
N ILE A 109 7.74 -8.76 -5.07
CA ILE A 109 6.67 -9.37 -4.28
C ILE A 109 5.84 -10.29 -5.19
N ARG A 110 5.57 -11.51 -4.70
CA ARG A 110 4.46 -12.34 -5.20
C ARG A 110 3.17 -11.77 -4.60
N PRO A 111 2.29 -11.11 -5.37
CA PRO A 111 1.09 -10.50 -4.83
C PRO A 111 0.12 -11.55 -4.27
N GLY A 112 -0.74 -11.12 -3.34
CA GLY A 112 -1.86 -11.90 -2.83
C GLY A 112 -3.03 -10.98 -2.49
N HIS A 113 -4.23 -11.53 -2.46
CA HIS A 113 -5.45 -10.80 -2.11
C HIS A 113 -5.58 -10.61 -0.60
N ALA A 114 -6.39 -9.64 -0.16
CA ALA A 114 -6.61 -9.44 1.28
C ALA A 114 -7.20 -10.67 1.98
N ASN A 115 -8.07 -11.43 1.29
CA ASN A 115 -8.66 -12.67 1.81
C ASN A 115 -7.69 -13.87 1.82
N SER A 116 -6.54 -13.75 1.16
CA SER A 116 -5.47 -14.75 1.12
C SER A 116 -4.10 -14.14 1.46
N PHE A 117 -4.08 -13.18 2.39
CA PHE A 117 -2.90 -12.39 2.76
C PHE A 117 -1.63 -13.23 2.99
N PHE A 118 -1.77 -14.40 3.62
CA PHE A 118 -0.64 -15.27 3.95
C PHE A 118 -0.03 -16.00 2.75
N ASP A 119 -0.67 -15.96 1.57
CA ASP A 119 -0.11 -16.49 0.33
C ASP A 119 0.85 -15.49 -0.34
N MET A 120 0.73 -14.19 -0.01
CA MET A 120 1.66 -13.18 -0.50
C MET A 120 3.06 -13.42 0.05
N GLN A 121 4.09 -13.14 -0.75
CA GLN A 121 5.48 -13.36 -0.34
C GLN A 121 6.38 -12.23 -0.83
N ILE A 122 7.19 -11.67 0.07
CA ILE A 122 8.32 -10.82 -0.31
C ILE A 122 9.42 -11.73 -0.84
N ARG A 123 9.76 -11.58 -2.13
CA ARG A 123 10.78 -12.36 -2.82
C ARG A 123 12.16 -11.76 -2.59
N GLU A 124 12.27 -10.45 -2.82
CA GLU A 124 13.52 -9.71 -2.74
C GLU A 124 13.28 -8.31 -2.20
N ILE A 125 14.29 -7.77 -1.52
CA ILE A 125 14.35 -6.35 -1.13
C ILE A 125 15.42 -5.72 -2.01
N ILE A 126 15.01 -4.85 -2.94
CA ILE A 126 15.90 -4.19 -3.90
C ILE A 126 16.65 -3.05 -3.20
N ALA A 127 15.91 -2.21 -2.48
CA ALA A 127 16.46 -1.11 -1.71
C ALA A 127 15.55 -0.81 -0.51
N MET A 128 16.16 -0.42 0.61
CA MET A 128 15.46 0.12 1.77
C MET A 128 16.40 1.00 2.61
N PRO A 129 15.89 1.96 3.41
CA PRO A 129 16.70 2.73 4.32
C PRO A 129 17.37 1.84 5.37
N ARG A 130 18.66 2.08 5.63
CA ARG A 130 19.37 1.43 6.75
C ARG A 130 18.86 1.91 8.11
N LEU A 131 18.50 3.19 8.18
CA LEU A 131 17.88 3.84 9.34
C LEU A 131 16.44 4.21 8.93
N LYS A 132 15.48 3.80 9.76
CA LYS A 132 14.05 3.83 9.45
C LYS A 132 13.38 5.05 10.03
#